data_AF-A0A2D6JEE4-F1
#
_entry.id   AF-A0A2D6JEE4-F1
#
_cell.length_a   1.000
_cell.length_b   1.000
_cell.length_c   1.000
_cell.angle_alpha   90.00
_cell.angle_beta   90.00
_cell.angle_gamma   90.00
#
_symmetry.space_group_name_H-M   'P 1'
#
loop_
_entity.id
_entity.type
_entity.pdbx_description
1 polymer ?
#
loop_
_entity_poly.entity_id
_entity_poly.type
_entity_poly.pdbx_seq_one_letter_code
_entity_poly.pdbx_strand_id
1 'polypeptide(L)'
;MGFKSLIGDLKKIEPLSFSLGLGMMCLSLSLAFHSGLKYEIRNGLALNERVVLSTVTGNITQDGILSKVIKVRSDNKIFIEVYQLGANGQELISKLPIPHSHDGYFHLRGESSNLILNDVDGDSIPEIVAPSFDHNMVAHLNVYKYDREANSFYLMTKKE
;
A
#
# COMPACT_ATOMS: atom_id res chain seq x y z
N MET A 1 -13.67 63.96 14.24
CA MET A 1 -14.91 63.21 14.56
C MET A 1 -14.70 61.71 14.32
N GLY A 2 -13.70 61.07 14.95
CA GLY A 2 -13.29 59.70 14.56
C GLY A 2 -12.82 58.76 15.68
N PHE A 3 -12.53 59.25 16.90
CA PHE A 3 -11.96 58.40 17.96
C PHE A 3 -13.03 57.68 18.81
N LYS A 4 -14.24 58.26 18.96
CA LYS A 4 -15.36 57.62 19.69
C LYS A 4 -16.00 56.46 18.93
N SER A 5 -15.90 56.43 17.60
CA SER A 5 -16.42 55.32 16.77
C SER A 5 -15.56 54.06 16.93
N LEU A 6 -14.22 54.20 16.92
CA LEU A 6 -13.30 53.08 17.07
C LEU A 6 -13.43 52.34 18.41
N ILE A 7 -13.68 53.07 19.50
CA ILE A 7 -13.84 52.50 20.85
C ILE A 7 -15.15 51.73 20.98
N GLY A 8 -16.20 52.13 20.25
CA GLY A 8 -17.49 51.43 20.21
C GLY A 8 -17.42 50.09 19.47
N ASP A 9 -16.60 50.02 18.41
CA ASP A 9 -16.41 48.79 17.63
C ASP A 9 -15.50 47.78 18.37
N LEU A 10 -14.48 48.25 19.10
CA LEU A 10 -13.62 47.39 19.95
C LEU A 10 -14.41 46.65 21.05
N LYS A 11 -15.42 47.30 21.67
CA LYS A 11 -16.28 46.65 22.67
C LYS A 11 -17.20 45.55 22.13
N LYS A 12 -17.47 45.53 20.82
CA LYS A 12 -18.26 44.46 20.18
C LYS A 12 -17.43 43.22 19.84
N ILE A 13 -16.11 43.34 19.82
CA ILE A 13 -15.19 42.24 19.48
C ILE A 13 -14.98 41.30 20.67
N GLU A 14 -15.01 41.80 21.91
CA GLU A 14 -14.86 40.99 23.13
C GLU A 14 -15.93 39.89 23.32
N PRO A 15 -17.24 40.14 23.14
CA PRO A 15 -18.23 39.06 23.24
C PRO A 15 -18.15 38.07 22.06
N LEU A 16 -17.68 38.53 20.90
CA LEU A 16 -17.54 37.69 19.71
C LEU A 16 -16.37 36.70 19.85
N SER A 17 -15.22 37.15 20.37
CA SER A 17 -14.08 36.26 20.62
C SER A 17 -14.38 35.25 21.74
N PHE A 18 -15.13 35.66 22.77
CA PHE A 18 -15.56 34.77 23.85
C PHE A 18 -16.51 33.67 23.37
N SER A 19 -17.52 34.02 22.58
CA SER A 19 -18.47 33.05 21.99
C SER A 19 -17.80 32.09 21.00
N LEU A 20 -16.84 32.58 20.20
CA LEU A 20 -16.03 31.75 19.32
C LEU A 20 -15.17 30.76 20.13
N GLY A 21 -14.53 31.22 21.20
CA GLY A 21 -13.73 30.39 22.09
C GLY A 21 -14.55 29.31 22.78
N LEU A 22 -15.74 29.66 23.28
CA LEU A 22 -16.67 28.71 23.88
C LEU A 22 -17.15 27.67 22.86
N GLY A 23 -17.45 28.11 21.63
CA GLY A 23 -17.82 27.22 20.52
C GLY A 23 -16.72 26.22 20.20
N MET A 24 -15.47 26.68 20.11
CA MET A 24 -14.31 25.80 19.87
C MET A 24 -14.06 24.82 21.03
N MET A 25 -14.29 25.24 22.27
CA MET A 25 -14.18 24.37 23.45
C MET A 25 -15.28 23.30 23.47
N CYS A 26 -16.51 23.65 23.14
CA CYS A 26 -17.61 22.69 23.03
C CYS A 26 -17.38 21.70 21.88
N LEU A 27 -16.85 22.17 20.74
CA LEU A 27 -16.49 21.32 19.61
C LEU A 27 -15.38 20.33 19.98
N SER A 28 -14.32 20.80 20.67
CA SER A 28 -13.21 19.92 21.08
C SER A 28 -13.64 18.88 22.12
N LEU A 29 -14.52 19.24 23.06
CA LEU A 29 -15.12 18.31 24.01
C LEU A 29 -16.02 17.28 23.30
N SER A 30 -16.85 17.72 22.35
CA SER A 30 -17.72 16.83 21.58
C SER A 30 -16.89 15.80 20.80
N LEU A 31 -15.80 16.25 20.17
CA LEU A 31 -14.83 15.36 19.50
C LEU A 31 -14.12 14.43 20.49
N ALA A 32 -13.87 14.87 21.73
CA ALA A 32 -13.21 14.04 22.74
C ALA A 32 -14.09 12.85 23.18
N PHE A 33 -15.40 13.06 23.32
CA PHE A 33 -16.36 12.04 23.79
C PHE A 33 -16.91 11.12 22.69
N HIS A 34 -16.90 11.54 21.42
CA HIS A 34 -17.32 10.69 20.30
C HIS A 34 -16.12 9.98 19.66
N SER A 35 -15.73 8.83 20.22
CA SER A 35 -14.65 8.00 19.69
C SER A 35 -14.87 7.55 18.23
N GLY A 36 -16.13 7.40 17.79
CA GLY A 36 -16.48 7.05 16.40
C GLY A 36 -16.08 8.11 15.38
N LEU A 37 -16.25 9.39 15.69
CA LEU A 37 -15.87 10.51 14.80
C LEU A 37 -14.34 10.61 14.62
N LYS A 38 -13.56 10.31 15.67
CA LYS A 38 -12.10 10.23 15.57
C LYS A 38 -11.66 9.14 14.59
N TYR A 39 -12.36 8.01 14.59
CA TYR A 39 -12.09 6.90 13.68
C TYR A 39 -12.43 7.28 12.23
N GLU A 40 -13.57 7.93 11.99
CA GLU A 40 -13.97 8.39 10.66
C GLU A 40 -13.05 9.49 10.10
N ILE A 41 -12.65 10.47 10.91
CA ILE A 41 -11.69 11.52 10.50
C ILE A 41 -10.32 10.90 10.22
N ARG A 42 -9.85 9.97 11.08
CA ARG A 42 -8.57 9.28 10.87
C ARG A 42 -8.59 8.39 9.63
N ASN A 43 -9.72 7.77 9.30
CA ASN A 43 -9.87 6.96 8.10
C ASN A 43 -10.08 7.81 6.84
N GLY A 44 -10.76 8.95 6.93
CA GLY A 44 -10.89 9.92 5.83
C GLY A 44 -9.57 10.64 5.52
N LEU A 45 -8.66 10.72 6.49
CA LEU A 45 -7.29 11.23 6.35
C LEU A 45 -6.25 10.11 6.31
N ALA A 46 -6.65 8.84 6.25
CA ALA A 46 -5.73 7.73 6.07
C ALA A 46 -5.20 7.82 4.64
N LEU A 47 -4.15 8.62 4.49
CA LEU A 47 -3.29 8.68 3.32
C LEU A 47 -3.00 7.23 2.93
N ASN A 48 -3.36 6.87 1.70
CA ASN A 48 -3.01 5.64 0.99
C ASN A 48 -1.67 5.05 1.45
N GLU A 49 -1.71 4.25 2.52
CA GLU A 49 -0.49 3.83 3.21
C GLU A 49 0.09 2.66 2.43
N ARG A 50 1.18 2.93 1.71
CA ARG A 50 1.95 1.92 1.00
C ARG A 50 2.77 1.12 2.00
N VAL A 51 2.40 -0.13 2.21
CA VAL A 51 3.10 -1.06 3.11
C VAL A 51 3.85 -2.10 2.28
N VAL A 52 5.15 -2.23 2.49
CA VAL A 52 5.95 -3.33 1.92
C VAL A 52 5.70 -4.57 2.77
N LEU A 53 5.16 -5.63 2.15
CA LEU A 53 4.87 -6.90 2.80
C LEU A 53 6.08 -7.84 2.77
N SER A 54 6.83 -7.83 1.68
CA SER A 54 8.05 -8.63 1.53
C SER A 54 8.87 -8.22 0.32
N THR A 55 10.10 -8.72 0.26
CA THR A 55 11.06 -8.43 -0.81
C THR A 55 11.93 -9.65 -1.06
N VAL A 56 12.21 -9.93 -2.34
CA VAL A 56 13.15 -10.96 -2.77
C VAL A 56 13.98 -10.40 -3.94
N THR A 57 15.22 -10.85 -4.08
CA THR A 57 16.12 -10.43 -5.15
C THR A 57 16.61 -11.66 -5.91
N GLY A 58 16.64 -11.58 -7.24
CA GLY A 58 17.16 -12.66 -8.09
C GLY A 58 17.16 -12.28 -9.57
N ASN A 59 17.80 -13.10 -10.40
CA ASN A 59 17.79 -12.93 -11.85
C ASN A 59 16.55 -13.63 -12.41
N ILE A 60 15.53 -12.86 -12.81
CA ILE A 60 14.24 -13.34 -13.33
C ILE A 60 14.04 -13.01 -14.82
N THR A 61 14.90 -12.16 -15.39
CA THR A 61 14.82 -11.68 -16.78
C THR A 61 15.82 -12.37 -17.72
N GLN A 62 16.70 -13.23 -17.18
CA GLN A 62 17.78 -13.95 -17.89
C GLN A 62 18.80 -13.07 -18.63
N ASP A 63 18.83 -11.77 -18.37
CA ASP A 63 19.83 -10.83 -18.92
C ASP A 63 21.12 -10.76 -18.08
N GLY A 64 21.15 -11.46 -16.94
CA GLY A 64 22.26 -11.44 -15.99
C GLY A 64 22.19 -10.29 -14.99
N ILE A 65 21.16 -9.44 -15.08
CA ILE A 65 20.92 -8.31 -14.19
C ILE A 65 19.99 -8.77 -13.07
N LEU A 66 20.36 -8.43 -11.83
CA LEU A 66 19.51 -8.75 -10.68
C LEU A 66 18.25 -7.90 -10.70
N SER A 67 17.12 -8.52 -10.38
CA SER A 67 15.85 -7.85 -10.14
C SER A 67 15.48 -7.93 -8.67
N LYS A 68 14.94 -6.83 -8.14
CA LYS A 68 14.31 -6.76 -6.83
C LYS A 68 12.80 -6.81 -7.00
N VAL A 69 12.18 -7.83 -6.43
CA VAL A 69 10.74 -8.05 -6.45
C VAL A 69 10.18 -7.71 -5.08
N ILE A 70 9.16 -6.86 -5.04
CA ILE A 70 8.57 -6.33 -3.82
C ILE A 70 7.08 -6.63 -3.84
N LYS A 71 6.57 -7.26 -2.78
CA LYS A 71 5.13 -7.39 -2.56
C LYS A 71 4.67 -6.23 -1.70
N VAL A 72 3.65 -5.52 -2.16
CA VAL A 72 3.22 -4.26 -1.57
C VAL A 72 1.72 -4.27 -1.39
N ARG A 73 1.25 -3.77 -0.26
CA ARG A 73 -0.15 -3.42 -0.02
C ARG A 73 -0.31 -1.90 -0.12
N SER A 74 -1.27 -1.46 -0.92
CA SER A 74 -1.73 -0.06 -0.95
C SER A 74 -3.20 -0.05 -1.28
N ASP A 75 -3.97 0.83 -0.64
CA ASP A 75 -5.38 1.08 -0.97
C ASP A 75 -6.23 -0.20 -0.91
N ASN A 76 -5.94 -1.03 0.09
CA ASN A 76 -6.54 -2.35 0.29
C ASN A 76 -6.35 -3.34 -0.89
N LYS A 77 -5.37 -3.09 -1.76
CA LYS A 77 -4.95 -3.97 -2.85
C LYS A 77 -3.53 -4.45 -2.60
N ILE A 78 -3.23 -5.66 -3.07
CA ILE A 78 -1.87 -6.19 -3.06
C ILE A 78 -1.38 -6.27 -4.52
N PHE A 79 -0.14 -5.89 -4.74
CA PHE A 79 0.53 -6.02 -6.03
C PHE A 79 2.00 -6.35 -5.83
N ILE A 80 2.62 -6.82 -6.90
CA ILE A 80 4.06 -7.02 -7.01
C ILE A 80 4.64 -5.84 -7.80
N GLU A 81 5.74 -5.27 -7.32
CA GLU A 81 6.59 -4.35 -8.07
C GLU A 81 7.90 -5.07 -8.38
N VAL A 82 8.31 -5.03 -9.64
CA VAL A 82 9.55 -5.62 -10.11
C VAL A 82 10.47 -4.48 -10.53
N TYR A 83 11.62 -4.40 -9.87
CA TYR A 83 12.65 -3.42 -10.16
C TYR A 83 13.88 -4.11 -10.74
N GLN A 84 14.44 -3.57 -11.82
CA GLN A 84 15.75 -3.98 -12.31
C GLN A 84 16.84 -3.19 -11.58
N LEU A 85 17.87 -3.89 -11.08
CA LEU A 85 18.99 -3.29 -10.35
C LEU A 85 20.14 -3.00 -11.32
N GLY A 86 20.19 -1.79 -11.85
CA GLY A 86 21.22 -1.33 -12.77
C GLY A 86 22.33 -0.52 -12.09
N ALA A 87 23.35 -0.13 -12.85
CA ALA A 87 24.45 0.70 -12.36
C ALA A 87 24.00 2.09 -11.87
N ASN A 88 22.92 2.63 -12.44
CA ASN A 88 22.39 3.96 -12.15
C ASN A 88 21.27 3.97 -11.09
N GLY A 89 20.96 2.82 -10.48
CA GLY A 89 19.90 2.69 -9.48
C GLY A 89 18.88 1.59 -9.80
N GLN A 90 17.65 1.77 -9.33
CA GLN A 90 16.57 0.80 -9.48
C GLN A 90 15.52 1.36 -10.43
N GLU A 91 15.18 0.61 -11.47
CA GLU A 91 14.15 0.98 -12.44
C GLU A 91 12.93 0.06 -12.29
N LEU A 92 11.73 0.62 -12.15
CA LEU A 92 10.50 -0.18 -12.10
C LEU A 92 10.19 -0.70 -13.50
N ILE A 93 10.34 -2.01 -13.71
CA ILE A 93 10.06 -2.66 -15.00
C ILE A 93 8.64 -3.25 -15.07
N SER A 94 8.04 -3.57 -13.92
CA SER A 94 6.68 -4.11 -13.92
C SER A 94 5.93 -3.89 -12.62
N LYS A 95 4.61 -3.76 -12.72
CA LYS A 95 3.68 -3.72 -11.59
C LYS A 95 2.53 -4.69 -11.84
N LEU A 96 2.47 -5.76 -11.07
CA LEU A 96 1.60 -6.91 -11.31
C LEU A 96 0.51 -6.96 -10.23
N PRO A 97 -0.77 -6.91 -10.59
CA PRO A 97 -1.85 -7.00 -9.61
C PRO A 97 -1.94 -8.43 -9.08
N ILE A 98 -2.09 -8.58 -7.75
CA ILE A 98 -2.52 -9.84 -7.16
C ILE A 98 -4.05 -9.82 -7.09
N PRO A 99 -4.77 -10.81 -7.67
CA PRO A 99 -6.23 -10.80 -7.73
C PRO A 99 -6.94 -10.69 -6.37
N HIS A 100 -6.30 -11.14 -5.30
CA HIS A 100 -6.87 -11.18 -3.97
C HIS A 100 -6.13 -10.25 -3.00
N SER A 101 -6.88 -9.57 -2.13
CA SER A 101 -6.41 -8.49 -1.25
C SER A 101 -5.80 -8.97 0.07
N HIS A 102 -5.94 -10.25 0.41
CA HIS A 102 -5.36 -10.81 1.64
C HIS A 102 -4.01 -11.46 1.36
N ASP A 103 -3.02 -11.10 2.17
CA ASP A 103 -1.67 -11.65 2.04
C ASP A 103 -1.64 -13.10 2.50
N GLY A 104 -0.94 -13.94 1.75
CA GLY A 104 -0.80 -15.36 2.03
C GLY A 104 0.65 -15.74 2.30
N TYR A 105 0.84 -16.68 3.22
CA TYR A 105 2.13 -17.30 3.51
C TYR A 105 2.11 -18.76 3.06
N PHE A 106 3.19 -19.20 2.45
CA PHE A 106 3.38 -20.59 2.04
C PHE A 106 4.62 -21.16 2.72
N HIS A 107 4.51 -22.39 3.20
CA HIS A 107 5.62 -23.09 3.83
C HIS A 107 6.38 -23.89 2.77
N LEU A 108 7.60 -23.46 2.47
CA LEU A 108 8.50 -24.14 1.54
C LEU A 108 9.79 -24.50 2.27
N ARG A 109 10.13 -25.80 2.31
CA ARG A 109 11.37 -26.33 2.91
C ARG A 109 11.59 -25.91 4.38
N GLY A 110 10.52 -25.83 5.16
CA GLY A 110 10.57 -25.47 6.58
C GLY A 110 10.53 -23.96 6.85
N GLU A 111 10.63 -23.13 5.82
CA GLU A 111 10.54 -21.67 5.93
C GLU A 111 9.16 -21.19 5.45
N SER A 112 8.58 -20.23 6.16
CA SER A 112 7.32 -19.59 5.78
C SER A 112 7.62 -18.28 5.05
N SER A 113 7.16 -18.16 3.81
CA SER A 113 7.33 -16.94 3.01
C SER A 113 6.06 -16.57 2.25
N ASN A 114 5.81 -15.27 2.11
CA ASN A 114 4.72 -14.70 1.33
C ASN A 114 5.19 -14.17 -0.06
N LEU A 115 6.48 -14.32 -0.38
CA LEU A 115 7.06 -14.00 -1.68
C LEU A 115 8.36 -14.79 -1.88
N ILE A 116 8.43 -15.55 -2.96
CA ILE A 116 9.63 -16.31 -3.31
C ILE A 116 9.89 -16.25 -4.81
N LEU A 117 11.14 -16.50 -5.19
CA LEU A 117 11.54 -16.81 -6.56
C LEU A 117 11.81 -18.30 -6.63
N ASN A 118 11.14 -19.01 -7.53
CA ASN A 118 11.33 -20.45 -7.68
C ASN A 118 11.01 -20.86 -9.12
N ASP A 119 11.79 -21.79 -9.66
CA ASP A 119 11.51 -22.45 -10.94
C ASP A 119 10.37 -23.46 -10.72
N VAL A 120 9.18 -23.11 -11.17
CA VAL A 120 7.95 -23.88 -10.98
C VAL A 120 7.70 -24.82 -12.16
N ASP A 121 8.08 -24.44 -13.37
CA ASP A 121 7.83 -25.25 -14.57
C ASP A 121 9.05 -25.98 -15.14
N GLY A 122 10.22 -25.82 -14.52
CA GLY A 122 11.42 -26.59 -14.78
C GLY A 122 12.27 -26.07 -15.96
N ASP A 123 12.06 -24.82 -16.39
CA ASP A 123 12.82 -24.23 -17.49
C ASP A 123 14.11 -23.50 -17.05
N SER A 124 14.46 -23.61 -15.76
CA SER A 124 15.59 -22.92 -15.13
C SER A 124 15.48 -21.40 -15.06
N ILE A 125 14.30 -20.83 -15.31
CA ILE A 125 13.98 -19.43 -15.06
C ILE A 125 13.11 -19.36 -13.81
N PRO A 126 13.53 -18.63 -12.76
CA PRO A 126 12.70 -18.52 -11.58
C PRO A 126 11.46 -17.66 -11.86
N GLU A 127 10.27 -18.19 -11.59
CA GLU A 127 9.04 -17.43 -11.51
C GLU A 127 8.88 -16.72 -10.17
N ILE A 128 8.08 -15.65 -10.16
CA ILE A 128 7.65 -14.97 -8.94
C ILE A 128 6.45 -15.72 -8.38
N VAL A 129 6.56 -16.26 -7.17
CA VAL A 129 5.44 -16.90 -6.48
C VAL A 129 5.00 -16.03 -5.32
N ALA A 130 3.75 -15.58 -5.37
CA ALA A 130 3.14 -14.69 -4.39
C ALA A 130 1.81 -15.30 -3.88
N PRO A 131 1.82 -16.02 -2.75
CA PRO A 131 0.59 -16.58 -2.19
C PRO A 131 -0.39 -15.49 -1.75
N SER A 132 -1.69 -15.74 -1.88
CA SER A 132 -2.74 -14.87 -1.35
C SER A 132 -3.95 -15.68 -0.89
N PHE A 133 -4.85 -15.06 -0.13
CA PHE A 133 -6.14 -15.66 0.23
C PHE A 133 -7.28 -14.89 -0.41
N ASP A 134 -8.28 -15.60 -0.90
CA ASP A 134 -9.53 -14.97 -1.32
C ASP A 134 -10.43 -14.63 -0.11
N HIS A 135 -11.62 -14.11 -0.38
CA HIS A 135 -12.60 -13.74 0.65
C HIS A 135 -13.13 -14.94 1.45
N ASN A 136 -13.02 -16.16 0.91
CA ASN A 136 -13.44 -17.40 1.56
C ASN A 136 -12.27 -18.06 2.32
N MET A 137 -11.13 -17.36 2.46
CA MET A 137 -9.90 -17.88 3.06
C MET A 137 -9.30 -19.07 2.31
N VAL A 138 -9.64 -19.24 1.02
CA VAL A 138 -9.02 -20.26 0.18
C VAL A 138 -7.67 -19.73 -0.28
N ALA A 139 -6.63 -20.55 -0.12
CA ALA A 139 -5.27 -20.21 -0.52
C ALA A 139 -5.12 -20.28 -2.03
N HIS A 140 -4.53 -19.24 -2.62
CA HIS A 140 -4.19 -19.16 -4.03
C HIS A 140 -2.69 -18.91 -4.19
N LEU A 141 -2.06 -19.61 -5.13
CA LEU A 141 -0.67 -19.36 -5.52
C LEU A 141 -0.66 -18.57 -6.82
N ASN A 142 -0.28 -17.30 -6.75
CA ASN A 142 -0.13 -16.46 -7.92
C ASN A 142 1.31 -16.61 -8.41
N VAL A 143 1.48 -17.23 -9.57
CA VAL A 143 2.79 -17.48 -10.17
C VAL A 143 2.93 -16.60 -11.41
N TYR A 144 3.90 -15.68 -11.40
CA TYR A 144 4.15 -14.80 -12.53
C TYR A 144 5.43 -15.21 -13.24
N LYS A 145 5.30 -15.42 -14.55
CA LYS A 145 6.40 -15.79 -15.42
C LYS A 145 6.78 -14.63 -16.32
N TYR A 146 8.08 -14.48 -16.54
CA TYR A 146 8.61 -13.50 -17.47
C TYR A 146 8.56 -14.03 -18.90
N ASP A 147 7.93 -13.28 -19.79
CA ASP A 147 7.96 -13.48 -21.23
C ASP A 147 9.03 -12.56 -21.83
N ARG A 148 10.10 -13.17 -22.35
CA ARG A 148 11.22 -12.46 -22.95
C ARG A 148 10.88 -11.81 -24.30
N GLU A 149 9.96 -12.40 -25.07
CA GLU A 149 9.55 -11.83 -26.37
C GLU A 149 8.69 -10.59 -26.15
N ALA A 150 7.78 -10.65 -25.17
CA ALA A 150 6.91 -9.53 -24.81
C ALA A 150 7.57 -8.51 -23.86
N ASN A 151 8.75 -8.83 -23.29
CA ASN A 151 9.40 -8.06 -22.23
C ASN A 151 8.43 -7.71 -21.08
N SER A 152 7.65 -8.70 -20.65
CA SER A 152 6.58 -8.50 -19.68
C SER A 152 6.35 -9.74 -18.82
N PHE A 153 5.58 -9.61 -17.74
CA PHE A 153 5.20 -10.76 -16.92
C PHE A 153 3.73 -11.09 -17.13
N TYR A 154 3.41 -12.38 -17.10
CA TYR A 154 2.04 -12.86 -17.14
C TYR A 154 1.77 -13.80 -15.96
N LEU A 155 0.52 -13.80 -15.50
CA LEU A 155 0.04 -14.74 -14.49
C LEU A 155 -0.12 -16.13 -15.15
N MET A 156 0.57 -17.13 -14.63
CA MET A 156 0.41 -18.50 -15.09
C MET A 156 -0.94 -19.05 -14.63
N THR A 157 -1.77 -19.44 -15.58
CA THR A 157 -2.99 -20.19 -15.28
C THR A 157 -2.63 -21.65 -15.10
N LYS A 158 -3.08 -22.27 -14.01
CA LYS A 158 -2.96 -23.72 -13.83
C LYS A 158 -3.70 -24.40 -14.99
N LYS A 159 -3.00 -25.23 -15.78
CA LYS A 159 -3.69 -26.19 -16.66
C LYS A 159 -4.35 -27.23 -15.74
N GLU A 160 -5.66 -27.36 -15.85
CA GLU A 160 -6.43 -28.43 -15.19
C GLU A 160 -6.01 -29.82 -15.69
#